data_AF-A0A8H3DFH4-F1
#
_entry.id   AF-A0A8H3DFH4-F1
#
_cell.length_a   1.000
_cell.length_b   1.000
_cell.length_c   1.000
_cell.angle_alpha   90.00
_cell.angle_beta   90.00
_cell.angle_gamma   90.00
#
_symmetry.space_group_name_H-M   'P 1'
#
loop_
_entity.id
_entity.type
_entity.pdbx_description
1 polymer ?
#
loop_
_entity_poly.entity_id
_entity_poly.type
_entity_poly.pdbx_seq_one_letter_code
_entity_poly.pdbx_strand_id
1 'polypeptide(L)'
;MTDHDQVHPRWGRPLDQYVHSWNSHSCVKSGDWDARTEAEIRTRAMVAIAEVCTLDRESNSEHNTKVTISMLQAILELSKSPVTFAELGYPGLVDGCLRLMLRVKYFGITTPFIYEYGYLCFRILTLSLGVCFLQRTERFDATIARMREAPGTEPFLIFSEEVSRLVYSFLSDSEGADRCDWMLGLRDLKQFGPFQMLFTAFLGHTKLLSVLGHDQKHLSKALTSICSPGLSGVLCLLWRYVKLCQDRIIKDDDPDLILKFCMVYNRYCLVAPSYEDDVLILMYQRNSDWWTQAHQSFIDIEDEREKFLIYNGRLASTSSGWLSQPSVSLLPIMLQFLVSGIPDGVEDLLPQLLGLTIGRLWQARLSNESSGDRFLEVICHTMSFLGSAFYSLYEKSYSNHSVTSEIIDALVQSDMFDFLIQTLFLLPMRPSRSPPEEDPDAEFVRHAILLYQSASEIIPEELFQPKFRSLIPSARRYLCHAFQRTEMDNDCAISQERFDLMMHCITGIACHMGIDDELQDVNETWGFCVSAQCPDPQRRTPELFACGRCGTTFCSRRCQARDWVPSNSRGWHRMICGKVVQ
;
A
#
# COMPACT_ATOMS: atom_id res chain seq x y z
N MET A 1 8.09 -13.59 34.23
CA MET A 1 8.75 -12.34 33.86
C MET A 1 10.12 -12.72 33.34
N THR A 2 10.26 -12.76 32.02
CA THR A 2 11.54 -12.98 31.37
C THR A 2 12.37 -11.68 31.46
N ASP A 3 13.70 -11.76 31.34
CA ASP A 3 14.65 -10.64 31.51
C ASP A 3 14.43 -9.46 30.53
N HIS A 4 13.51 -9.63 29.58
CA HIS A 4 13.15 -8.67 28.53
C HIS A 4 12.30 -7.48 29.00
N ASP A 5 11.64 -7.58 30.16
CA ASP A 5 10.72 -6.55 30.66
C ASP A 5 11.43 -5.48 31.53
N GLN A 6 12.73 -5.60 31.77
CA GLN A 6 13.45 -4.66 32.63
C GLN A 6 14.09 -3.52 31.82
N VAL A 7 14.05 -2.30 32.37
CA VAL A 7 14.72 -1.13 31.79
C VAL A 7 16.23 -1.37 31.81
N HIS A 8 16.84 -1.45 30.64
CA HIS A 8 18.28 -1.64 30.53
C HIS A 8 19.00 -0.37 31.01
N PRO A 9 19.97 -0.45 31.94
CA PRO A 9 20.58 0.72 32.57
C PRO A 9 21.26 1.67 31.57
N ARG A 10 21.69 1.13 30.42
CA ARG A 10 22.37 1.90 29.37
C ARG A 10 21.49 2.21 28.16
N TRP A 11 20.60 1.29 27.79
CA TRP A 11 19.84 1.35 26.53
C TRP A 11 18.40 1.82 26.75
N GLY A 12 17.99 1.92 28.01
CA GLY A 12 16.69 2.44 28.39
C GLY A 12 15.61 1.37 28.30
N ARG A 13 14.41 1.84 28.01
CA ARG A 13 13.21 1.01 27.99
C ARG A 13 13.23 0.04 26.80
N PRO A 14 12.72 -1.19 26.96
CA PRO A 14 12.50 -2.11 25.85
C PRO A 14 11.35 -1.62 24.94
N LEU A 15 11.29 -2.16 23.72
CA LEU A 15 10.32 -1.82 22.67
C LEU A 15 8.88 -1.73 23.18
N ASP A 16 8.40 -2.77 23.85
CA ASP A 16 7.03 -2.84 24.37
C ASP A 16 6.69 -1.74 25.38
N GLN A 17 7.70 -1.11 26.00
CA GLN A 17 7.49 -0.03 26.96
C GLN A 17 7.63 1.36 26.33
N TYR A 18 8.63 1.56 25.47
CA TYR A 18 8.86 2.90 24.92
C TYR A 18 7.85 3.28 23.84
N VAL A 19 7.26 2.33 23.12
CA VAL A 19 6.22 2.61 22.12
C VAL A 19 5.05 3.40 22.71
N HIS A 20 4.65 3.10 23.94
CA HIS A 20 3.59 3.82 24.64
C HIS A 20 3.97 5.25 25.02
N SER A 21 5.26 5.53 25.19
CA SER A 21 5.77 6.84 25.60
C SER A 21 5.95 7.80 24.44
N TRP A 22 6.04 7.27 23.23
CA TRP A 22 6.22 8.02 21.99
C TRP A 22 4.99 7.97 21.09
N ASN A 23 3.85 7.54 21.62
CA ASN A 23 2.60 7.47 20.85
C ASN A 23 2.21 8.84 20.27
N SER A 24 1.39 8.85 19.22
CA SER A 24 0.97 10.06 18.50
C SER A 24 0.50 11.18 19.44
N HIS A 25 -0.24 10.88 20.50
CA HIS A 25 -0.70 11.86 21.50
C HIS A 25 0.43 12.60 22.25
N SER A 26 1.62 12.00 22.36
CA SER A 26 2.79 12.64 22.97
C SER A 26 3.58 13.52 21.99
N CYS A 27 3.49 13.26 20.68
CA CYS A 27 4.18 14.04 19.63
C CYS A 27 3.47 15.36 19.28
N VAL A 28 2.18 15.51 19.59
CA VAL A 28 1.31 16.61 19.13
C VAL A 28 1.60 17.97 19.76
N LYS A 29 2.35 18.05 20.85
CA LYS A 29 2.58 19.33 21.53
C LYS A 29 3.77 20.06 20.92
N SER A 30 3.48 20.93 19.95
CA SER A 30 4.36 22.05 19.60
C SER A 30 4.78 22.73 20.91
N GLY A 31 6.09 22.91 21.08
CA GLY A 31 6.61 23.58 22.25
C GLY A 31 6.31 25.07 22.14
N ASP A 32 5.29 25.56 22.83
CA ASP A 32 5.15 27.01 23.07
C ASP A 32 6.21 27.41 24.10
N TRP A 33 7.43 27.55 23.61
CA TRP A 33 8.59 27.87 24.43
C TRP A 33 8.79 29.36 24.47
N ASP A 34 8.99 29.89 25.67
CA ASP A 34 9.57 31.21 25.78
C ASP A 34 11.03 31.20 25.27
N ALA A 35 11.54 32.39 24.92
CA ALA A 35 12.88 32.53 24.37
C ALA A 35 14.00 31.98 25.28
N ARG A 36 13.76 31.94 26.61
CA ARG A 36 14.72 31.38 27.58
C ARG A 36 14.76 29.87 27.48
N THR A 37 13.60 29.22 27.51
CA THR A 37 13.44 27.77 27.42
C THR A 37 14.00 27.26 26.10
N GLU A 38 13.71 27.96 25.00
CA GLU A 38 14.29 27.63 23.69
C GLU A 38 15.83 27.71 23.71
N ALA A 39 16.41 28.77 24.28
CA ALA A 39 17.86 28.91 24.37
C ALA A 39 18.52 27.83 25.25
N GLU A 40 17.88 27.43 26.35
CA GLU A 40 18.33 26.36 27.23
C GLU A 40 18.28 24.99 26.53
N ILE A 41 17.19 24.68 25.82
CA ILE A 41 17.05 23.45 25.03
C ILE A 41 18.11 23.42 23.94
N ARG A 42 18.26 24.51 23.18
CA ARG A 42 19.29 24.64 22.15
C ARG A 42 20.68 24.40 22.72
N THR A 43 21.03 25.03 23.83
CA THR A 43 22.35 24.87 24.46
C THR A 43 22.63 23.41 24.84
N ARG A 44 21.67 22.73 25.49
CA ARG A 44 21.82 21.32 25.87
C ARG A 44 21.92 20.41 24.66
N ALA A 45 21.10 20.65 23.65
CA ALA A 45 21.10 19.88 22.42
C ALA A 45 22.41 20.05 21.64
N MET A 46 22.95 21.26 21.56
CA MET A 46 24.22 21.52 20.87
C MET A 46 25.40 20.81 21.53
N VAL A 47 25.45 20.76 22.86
CA VAL A 47 26.45 19.95 23.58
C VAL A 47 26.27 18.46 23.23
N ALA A 48 25.03 17.98 23.21
CA ALA A 48 24.74 16.60 22.83
C ALA A 48 25.14 16.28 21.38
N ILE A 49 24.84 17.17 20.42
CA ILE A 49 25.24 17.03 19.02
C ILE A 49 26.75 16.99 18.89
N ALA A 50 27.48 17.87 19.58
CA ALA A 50 28.94 17.87 19.57
C ALA A 50 29.51 16.53 20.07
N GLU A 51 28.97 15.98 21.15
CA GLU A 51 29.37 14.67 21.67
C GLU A 51 29.05 13.51 20.71
N VAL A 52 27.91 13.55 20.01
CA VAL A 52 27.55 12.54 19.00
C VAL A 52 28.47 12.64 17.77
N CYS A 53 28.75 13.85 17.30
CA CYS A 53 29.60 14.10 16.13
C CYS A 53 31.09 13.79 16.39
N THR A 54 31.55 13.87 17.64
CA THR A 54 32.95 13.62 18.03
C THR A 54 33.23 12.18 18.43
N LEU A 55 32.26 11.27 18.27
CA LEU A 55 32.48 9.84 18.53
C LEU A 55 33.63 9.32 17.67
N ASP A 56 34.76 9.03 18.33
CA ASP A 56 36.00 8.59 17.68
C ASP A 56 35.78 7.41 16.75
N ARG A 57 36.44 7.45 15.58
CA ARG A 57 36.37 6.40 14.54
C ARG A 57 36.90 5.05 15.01
N GLU A 58 37.76 5.03 16.03
CA GLU A 58 38.61 3.87 16.36
C GLU A 58 38.54 3.45 17.85
N SER A 59 37.71 4.09 18.68
CA SER A 59 37.60 3.71 20.10
C SER A 59 36.78 2.42 20.26
N ASN A 60 37.44 1.27 20.13
CA ASN A 60 36.91 -0.07 20.41
C ASN A 60 36.54 -0.31 21.88
N SER A 61 36.66 0.68 22.77
CA SER A 61 36.19 0.54 24.14
C SER A 61 34.67 0.58 24.17
N GLU A 62 34.03 -0.59 24.16
CA GLU A 62 32.57 -0.77 24.30
C GLU A 62 31.99 -0.10 25.57
N HIS A 63 32.85 0.33 26.50
CA HIS A 63 32.51 0.66 27.88
C HIS A 63 32.33 2.15 28.21
N ASN A 64 32.55 3.09 27.27
CA ASN A 64 32.50 4.53 27.61
C ASN A 64 31.83 5.40 26.53
N THR A 65 30.55 5.16 26.27
CA THR A 65 29.78 6.09 25.43
C THR A 65 29.24 7.19 26.32
N LYS A 66 29.77 8.40 26.18
CA LYS A 66 29.32 9.58 26.94
C LYS A 66 27.88 9.99 26.60
N VAL A 67 27.40 9.59 25.42
CA VAL A 67 26.05 9.92 24.94
C VAL A 67 25.01 9.13 25.73
N THR A 68 24.12 9.86 26.40
CA THR A 68 23.03 9.31 27.22
C THR A 68 21.67 9.46 26.52
N ILE A 69 20.65 8.74 26.99
CA ILE A 69 19.27 8.89 26.48
C ILE A 69 18.77 10.33 26.63
N SER A 70 19.06 10.98 27.76
CA SER A 70 18.68 12.38 27.99
C SER A 70 19.34 13.35 27.00
N MET A 71 20.55 13.04 26.53
CA MET A 71 21.21 13.83 25.47
C MET A 71 20.50 13.64 24.13
N LEU A 72 20.18 12.40 23.75
CA LEU A 72 19.42 12.12 22.52
C LEU A 72 18.02 12.76 22.55
N GLN A 73 17.34 12.69 23.68
CA GLN A 73 16.05 13.37 23.88
C GLN A 73 16.20 14.89 23.73
N ALA A 74 17.24 15.50 24.30
CA ALA A 74 17.49 16.93 24.13
C ALA A 74 17.71 17.32 22.65
N ILE A 75 18.36 16.46 21.85
CA ILE A 75 18.49 16.67 20.40
C ILE A 75 17.12 16.61 19.72
N LEU A 76 16.29 15.60 20.04
CA LEU A 76 14.96 15.46 19.45
C LEU A 76 14.00 16.59 19.81
N GLU A 77 14.15 17.21 20.98
CA GLU A 77 13.37 18.39 21.35
C GLU A 77 13.52 19.51 20.30
N LEU A 78 14.69 19.66 19.66
CA LEU A 78 14.90 20.66 18.59
C LEU A 78 13.91 20.53 17.42
N SER A 79 13.34 19.36 17.19
CA SER A 79 12.34 19.13 16.14
C SER A 79 10.94 19.67 16.46
N LYS A 80 10.70 20.10 17.71
CA LYS A 80 9.41 20.66 18.15
C LYS A 80 9.23 22.13 17.81
N SER A 81 10.32 22.85 17.51
CA SER A 81 10.28 24.26 17.10
C SER A 81 10.88 24.43 15.70
N PRO A 82 10.19 25.13 14.78
CA PRO A 82 10.75 25.47 13.46
C PRO A 82 12.04 26.29 13.55
N VAL A 83 12.25 27.05 14.63
CA VAL A 83 13.43 27.91 14.80
C VAL A 83 14.69 27.08 15.06
N THR A 84 14.56 26.03 15.86
CA THR A 84 15.69 25.18 16.29
C THR A 84 16.00 24.05 15.32
N PHE A 85 15.14 23.81 14.33
CA PHE A 85 15.26 22.71 13.37
C PHE A 85 16.57 22.74 12.57
N ALA A 86 17.12 23.93 12.31
CA ALA A 86 18.36 24.13 11.57
C ALA A 86 19.57 23.45 12.24
N GLU A 87 19.54 23.34 13.56
CA GLU A 87 20.61 22.74 14.37
C GLU A 87 20.74 21.23 14.13
N LEU A 88 19.77 20.58 13.48
CA LEU A 88 19.88 19.16 13.13
C LEU A 88 20.67 18.93 11.83
N GLY A 89 21.01 19.97 11.08
CA GLY A 89 21.62 19.90 9.75
C GLY A 89 23.10 19.53 9.68
N TYR A 90 23.64 18.78 10.65
CA TYR A 90 25.04 18.37 10.69
C TYR A 90 25.25 16.98 10.06
N PRO A 91 25.99 16.83 8.95
CA PRO A 91 26.28 15.51 8.37
C PRO A 91 26.95 14.53 9.37
N GLY A 92 27.81 15.05 10.26
CA GLY A 92 28.43 14.24 11.32
C GLY A 92 27.44 13.65 12.31
N LEU A 93 26.24 14.24 12.45
CA LEU A 93 25.19 13.74 13.34
C LEU A 93 24.55 12.48 12.76
N VAL A 94 24.37 12.40 11.44
CA VAL A 94 23.90 11.19 10.73
C VAL A 94 24.84 10.02 10.99
N ASP A 95 26.15 10.20 10.74
CA ASP A 95 27.17 9.19 10.96
C ASP A 95 27.32 8.81 12.45
N GLY A 96 27.31 9.80 13.34
CA GLY A 96 27.39 9.57 14.79
C GLY A 96 26.22 8.74 15.31
N CYS A 97 24.99 9.05 14.88
CA CYS A 97 23.80 8.28 15.25
C CYS A 97 23.86 6.84 14.73
N LEU A 98 24.32 6.63 13.49
CA LEU A 98 24.51 5.28 12.94
C LEU A 98 25.51 4.47 13.79
N ARG A 99 26.64 5.07 14.20
CA ARG A 99 27.61 4.41 15.08
C ARG A 99 27.03 4.04 16.43
N LEU A 100 26.16 4.88 16.97
CA LEU A 100 25.45 4.61 18.22
C LEU A 100 24.46 3.46 18.07
N MET A 101 23.71 3.40 16.97
CA MET A 101 22.82 2.26 16.67
C MET A 101 23.59 0.95 16.59
N LEU A 102 24.74 0.95 15.91
CA LEU A 102 25.62 -0.23 15.78
C LEU A 102 26.17 -0.77 17.11
N ARG A 103 26.12 0.01 18.19
CA ARG A 103 26.56 -0.41 19.54
C ARG A 103 25.46 -1.09 20.33
N VAL A 104 24.20 -0.95 19.94
CA VAL A 104 23.06 -1.57 20.63
C VAL A 104 23.00 -3.03 20.21
N LYS A 105 23.51 -3.92 21.07
CA LYS A 105 23.52 -5.36 20.85
C LYS A 105 22.60 -6.08 21.83
N TYR A 106 21.88 -7.07 21.33
CA TYR A 106 21.12 -8.05 22.12
C TYR A 106 21.65 -9.45 21.81
N PHE A 107 22.13 -10.16 22.82
CA PHE A 107 22.84 -11.45 22.65
C PHE A 107 23.93 -11.43 21.55
N GLY A 108 24.66 -10.33 21.44
CA GLY A 108 25.73 -10.16 20.44
C GLY A 108 25.28 -9.75 19.05
N ILE A 109 23.97 -9.72 18.78
CA ILE A 109 23.39 -9.30 17.51
C ILE A 109 23.01 -7.81 17.60
N THR A 110 23.33 -7.03 16.57
CA THR A 110 22.96 -5.61 16.52
C THR A 110 21.46 -5.46 16.29
N THR A 111 20.73 -4.95 17.29
CA THR A 111 19.26 -4.81 17.28
C THR A 111 18.86 -3.47 17.92
N PRO A 112 19.09 -2.34 17.25
CA PRO A 112 18.85 -1.02 17.84
C PRO A 112 17.40 -0.74 18.20
N PHE A 113 16.42 -1.36 17.54
CA PHE A 113 15.00 -1.10 17.75
C PHE A 113 14.40 -1.93 18.90
N ILE A 114 15.17 -2.81 19.53
CA ILE A 114 14.71 -3.48 20.75
C ILE A 114 14.71 -2.53 21.97
N TYR A 115 15.50 -1.45 21.91
CA TYR A 115 15.66 -0.49 23.00
C TYR A 115 15.46 0.96 22.55
N GLU A 116 14.95 1.79 23.46
CA GLU A 116 14.67 3.20 23.22
C GLU A 116 15.89 3.95 22.68
N TYR A 117 17.09 3.68 23.22
CA TYR A 117 18.32 4.35 22.80
C TYR A 117 18.57 4.24 21.28
N GLY A 118 18.44 3.05 20.71
CA GLY A 118 18.71 2.83 19.28
C GLY A 118 17.61 3.45 18.41
N TYR A 119 16.36 3.40 18.84
CA TYR A 119 15.25 4.09 18.18
C TYR A 119 15.45 5.62 18.14
N LEU A 120 15.86 6.24 19.25
CA LEU A 120 16.13 7.69 19.28
C LEU A 120 17.28 8.07 18.33
N CYS A 121 18.34 7.26 18.28
CA CYS A 121 19.43 7.46 17.32
C CYS A 121 18.92 7.40 15.88
N PHE A 122 18.09 6.41 15.54
CA PHE A 122 17.49 6.31 14.21
C PHE A 122 16.62 7.52 13.86
N ARG A 123 15.78 7.99 14.80
CA ARG A 123 14.92 9.16 14.59
C ARG A 123 15.73 10.43 14.35
N ILE A 124 16.79 10.66 15.14
CA ILE A 124 17.70 11.81 14.96
C ILE A 124 18.41 11.71 13.61
N LEU A 125 18.89 10.52 13.23
CA LEU A 125 19.52 10.26 11.94
C LEU A 125 18.59 10.67 10.79
N THR A 126 17.33 10.22 10.80
CA THR A 126 16.35 10.53 9.76
C THR A 126 16.08 12.04 9.67
N LEU A 127 15.87 12.71 10.81
CA LEU A 127 15.64 14.16 10.84
C LEU A 127 16.87 14.92 10.33
N SER A 128 18.05 14.59 10.82
CA SER A 128 19.30 15.22 10.43
C SER A 128 19.56 15.09 8.93
N LEU A 129 19.34 13.88 8.38
CA LEU A 129 19.46 13.61 6.95
C LEU A 129 18.50 14.49 6.13
N GLY A 130 17.22 14.57 6.53
CA GLY A 130 16.24 15.39 5.83
C GLY A 130 16.57 16.90 5.89
N VAL A 131 17.09 17.39 7.02
CA VAL A 131 17.52 18.80 7.14
C VAL A 131 18.67 19.07 6.18
N CYS A 132 19.65 18.16 6.14
CA CYS A 132 20.74 18.30 5.19
C CYS A 132 20.28 18.26 3.73
N PHE A 133 19.28 17.45 3.38
CA PHE A 133 18.71 17.42 2.02
C PHE A 133 18.10 18.78 1.65
N LEU A 134 17.27 19.33 2.53
CA LEU A 134 16.62 20.62 2.31
C LEU A 134 17.64 21.77 2.29
N GLN A 135 18.70 21.72 3.10
CA GLN A 135 19.76 22.73 3.10
C GLN A 135 20.59 22.70 1.81
N ARG A 136 20.99 21.51 1.34
CA ARG A 136 21.78 21.35 0.09
C ARG A 136 21.00 21.75 -1.16
N THR A 137 19.68 21.83 -1.06
CA THR A 137 18.78 22.18 -2.17
C THR A 137 18.15 23.55 -2.02
N GLU A 138 18.59 24.32 -1.02
CA GLU A 138 18.09 25.68 -0.74
C GLU A 138 16.57 25.74 -0.49
N ARG A 139 15.97 24.63 -0.03
CA ARG A 139 14.54 24.53 0.32
C ARG A 139 14.25 24.63 1.81
N PHE A 140 15.29 24.62 2.64
CA PHE A 140 15.13 24.61 4.09
C PHE A 140 14.39 25.84 4.62
N ASP A 141 14.76 27.05 4.19
CA ASP A 141 14.12 28.28 4.66
C ASP A 141 12.63 28.36 4.29
N ALA A 142 12.28 27.95 3.08
CA ALA A 142 10.89 27.86 2.63
C ALA A 142 10.09 26.84 3.46
N THR A 143 10.73 25.71 3.81
CA THR A 143 10.14 24.67 4.66
C THR A 143 9.87 25.21 6.06
N ILE A 144 10.82 25.95 6.66
CA ILE A 144 10.64 26.60 7.96
C ILE A 144 9.55 27.66 7.93
N ALA A 145 9.46 28.47 6.86
CA ALA A 145 8.39 29.44 6.68
C ALA A 145 7.01 28.75 6.67
N ARG A 146 6.87 27.66 5.91
CA ARG A 146 5.64 26.85 5.85
C ARG A 146 5.26 26.27 7.22
N MET A 147 6.22 25.79 8.01
CA MET A 147 5.95 25.32 9.37
C MET A 147 5.38 26.42 10.28
N ARG A 148 5.86 27.66 10.14
CA ARG A 148 5.38 28.81 10.92
C ARG A 148 3.99 29.26 10.49
N GLU A 149 3.66 29.12 9.21
CA GLU A 149 2.36 29.48 8.64
C GLU A 149 1.23 28.50 9.01
N ALA A 150 1.58 27.28 9.42
CA ALA A 150 0.62 26.23 9.79
C ALA A 150 0.77 25.78 11.25
N PRO A 151 0.50 26.66 12.24
CA PRO A 151 0.71 26.36 13.67
C PRO A 151 -0.20 25.24 14.22
N GLY A 152 -1.25 24.87 13.49
CA GLY A 152 -2.14 23.75 13.83
C GLY A 152 -1.63 22.38 13.37
N THR A 153 -0.54 22.34 12.60
CA THR A 153 0.07 21.10 12.10
C THR A 153 1.43 20.91 12.76
N GLU A 154 1.76 19.68 13.13
CA GLU A 154 3.05 19.37 13.76
C GLU A 154 4.21 19.71 12.80
N PRO A 155 5.23 20.47 13.24
CA PRO A 155 6.32 20.92 12.37
C PRO A 155 7.03 19.79 11.63
N PHE A 156 7.23 18.64 12.29
CA PHE A 156 7.91 17.52 11.67
C PHE A 156 7.08 16.83 10.56
N LEU A 157 5.74 16.94 10.57
CA LEU A 157 4.90 16.42 9.48
C LEU A 157 5.12 17.22 8.21
N ILE A 158 5.10 18.56 8.33
CA ILE A 158 5.41 19.47 7.22
C ILE A 158 6.83 19.21 6.73
N PHE A 159 7.79 19.07 7.65
CA PHE A 159 9.17 18.72 7.32
C PHE A 159 9.27 17.43 6.50
N SER A 160 8.66 16.34 6.97
CA SER A 160 8.73 15.05 6.29
C SER A 160 8.02 15.07 4.94
N GLU A 161 6.91 15.81 4.82
CA GLU A 161 6.25 16.03 3.53
C GLU A 161 7.15 16.78 2.54
N GLU A 162 7.86 17.84 3.00
CA GLU A 162 8.81 18.57 2.15
C GLU A 162 10.00 17.71 1.70
N VAL A 163 10.52 16.86 2.60
CA VAL A 163 11.57 15.90 2.25
C VAL A 163 11.05 14.90 1.21
N SER A 164 9.84 14.35 1.40
CA SER A 164 9.19 13.44 0.45
C SER A 164 9.03 14.08 -0.92
N ARG A 165 8.52 15.32 -0.97
CA ARG A 165 8.33 16.08 -2.21
C ARG A 165 9.64 16.41 -2.90
N LEU A 166 10.68 16.73 -2.13
CA LEU A 166 12.02 16.92 -2.68
C LEU A 166 12.53 15.63 -3.32
N VAL A 167 12.45 14.50 -2.63
CA VAL A 167 12.86 13.20 -3.17
C VAL A 167 12.06 12.89 -4.43
N TYR A 168 10.73 13.00 -4.40
CA TYR A 168 9.88 12.80 -5.58
C TYR A 168 10.37 13.66 -6.76
N SER A 169 10.66 14.95 -6.54
CA SER A 169 11.16 15.83 -7.61
C SER A 169 12.49 15.38 -8.22
N PHE A 170 13.36 14.75 -7.45
CA PHE A 170 14.58 14.13 -8.00
C PHE A 170 14.28 12.88 -8.81
N LEU A 171 13.28 12.09 -8.42
CA LEU A 171 12.99 10.83 -9.08
C LEU A 171 12.15 11.00 -10.35
N SER A 172 11.38 12.09 -10.46
CA SER A 172 10.54 12.36 -11.62
C SER A 172 11.31 12.98 -12.79
N ASP A 173 12.39 13.70 -12.52
CA ASP A 173 13.21 14.35 -13.54
C ASP A 173 14.21 13.34 -14.18
N SER A 174 14.42 13.44 -15.49
CA SER A 174 15.42 12.64 -16.21
C SER A 174 16.84 12.86 -15.70
N GLU A 175 17.19 14.09 -15.31
CA GLU A 175 18.50 14.42 -14.72
C GLU A 175 18.47 14.38 -13.18
N GLY A 176 17.29 14.24 -12.58
CA GLY A 176 17.11 14.34 -11.13
C GLY A 176 17.81 13.23 -10.36
N ALA A 177 17.98 12.04 -10.97
CA ALA A 177 18.72 10.93 -10.37
C ALA A 177 20.22 11.26 -10.21
N ASP A 178 20.85 11.83 -11.24
CA ASP A 178 22.26 12.26 -11.17
C ASP A 178 22.42 13.43 -10.20
N ARG A 179 21.46 14.36 -10.21
CA ARG A 179 21.43 15.48 -9.25
C ARG A 179 21.30 14.99 -7.81
N CYS A 180 20.51 13.95 -7.59
CA CYS A 180 20.38 13.28 -6.30
C CYS A 180 21.70 12.65 -5.89
N ASP A 181 22.37 11.88 -6.76
CA ASP A 181 23.66 11.26 -6.45
C ASP A 181 24.73 12.30 -6.07
N TRP A 182 24.76 13.43 -6.76
CA TRP A 182 25.62 14.56 -6.41
C TRP A 182 25.26 15.16 -5.06
N MET A 183 23.97 15.45 -4.82
CA MET A 183 23.50 16.01 -3.56
C MET A 183 23.84 15.10 -2.37
N LEU A 184 23.75 13.79 -2.56
CA LEU A 184 24.09 12.78 -1.55
C LEU A 184 25.60 12.65 -1.31
N GLY A 185 26.44 13.21 -2.18
CA GLY A 185 27.89 13.00 -2.16
C GLY A 185 28.31 11.62 -2.64
N LEU A 186 27.42 10.89 -3.34
CA LEU A 186 27.71 9.57 -3.90
C LEU A 186 28.52 9.66 -5.20
N ARG A 187 28.39 10.77 -5.93
CA ARG A 187 29.14 11.05 -7.16
C ARG A 187 29.65 12.49 -7.19
N ASP A 188 30.86 12.67 -7.70
CA ASP A 188 31.43 14.00 -7.98
C ASP A 188 31.02 14.46 -9.39
N LEU A 189 29.90 15.18 -9.48
CA LEU A 189 29.34 15.71 -10.72
C LEU A 189 29.44 17.23 -10.74
N LYS A 190 30.54 17.75 -11.29
CA LYS A 190 30.86 19.19 -11.33
C LYS A 190 29.78 20.08 -11.96
N GLN A 191 28.92 19.52 -12.82
CA GLN A 191 27.84 20.25 -13.47
C GLN A 191 26.77 20.78 -12.49
N PHE A 192 26.62 20.16 -11.32
CA PHE A 192 25.62 20.54 -10.32
C PHE A 192 26.19 21.44 -9.21
N GLY A 193 27.52 21.57 -9.12
CA GLY A 193 28.18 22.45 -8.15
C GLY A 193 29.42 21.83 -7.51
N PRO A 194 29.89 22.38 -6.38
CA PRO A 194 31.03 21.84 -5.66
C PRO A 194 30.74 20.44 -5.10
N PHE A 195 31.81 19.69 -4.83
CA PHE A 195 31.71 18.36 -4.22
C PHE A 195 30.98 18.41 -2.87
N GLN A 196 30.01 17.52 -2.70
CA GLN A 196 29.26 17.38 -1.45
C GLN A 196 29.85 16.28 -0.58
N MET A 197 30.00 16.57 0.71
CA MET A 197 30.48 15.57 1.67
C MET A 197 29.42 14.46 1.85
N LEU A 198 29.86 13.21 1.93
CA LEU A 198 28.98 12.09 2.23
C LEU A 198 28.32 12.25 3.62
N PHE A 199 27.07 11.85 3.77
CA PHE A 199 26.35 11.93 5.07
C PHE A 199 26.84 10.90 6.08
N THR A 200 27.39 9.79 5.62
CA THR A 200 27.96 8.75 6.48
C THR A 200 29.45 8.58 6.21
N ALA A 201 30.18 7.93 7.12
CA ALA A 201 31.52 7.46 6.83
C ALA A 201 31.52 6.42 5.68
N PHE A 202 32.72 6.09 5.20
CA PHE A 202 32.93 5.01 4.21
C PHE A 202 32.27 3.71 4.71
N LEU A 203 31.42 3.09 3.88
CA LEU A 203 30.55 1.93 4.19
C LEU A 203 29.38 2.18 5.16
N GLY A 204 29.08 3.44 5.51
CA GLY A 204 27.96 3.76 6.40
C GLY A 204 26.60 3.36 5.82
N HIS A 205 26.38 3.52 4.52
CA HIS A 205 25.15 3.10 3.83
C HIS A 205 24.92 1.58 3.94
N THR A 206 25.95 0.78 3.65
CA THR A 206 25.92 -0.69 3.79
C THR A 206 25.60 -1.10 5.23
N LYS A 207 26.24 -0.45 6.21
CA LYS A 207 25.97 -0.72 7.63
C LYS A 207 24.56 -0.32 8.04
N LEU A 208 24.07 0.84 7.61
CA LEU A 208 22.71 1.28 7.88
C LEU A 208 21.71 0.29 7.29
N LEU A 209 21.85 -0.06 6.01
CA LEU A 209 20.99 -1.02 5.35
C LEU A 209 21.02 -2.39 6.04
N SER A 210 22.21 -2.87 6.38
CA SER A 210 22.38 -4.12 7.12
C SER A 210 21.66 -4.07 8.47
N VAL A 211 21.81 -3.00 9.25
CA VAL A 211 21.13 -2.86 10.54
C VAL A 211 19.61 -2.84 10.39
N LEU A 212 19.09 -2.09 9.42
CA LEU A 212 17.65 -2.04 9.16
C LEU A 212 17.09 -3.38 8.68
N GLY A 213 17.85 -4.10 7.85
CA GLY A 213 17.46 -5.42 7.34
C GLY A 213 17.52 -6.51 8.41
N HIS A 214 18.53 -6.53 9.27
CA HIS A 214 18.65 -7.53 10.33
C HIS A 214 17.63 -7.31 11.45
N ASP A 215 17.33 -6.05 11.80
CA ASP A 215 16.40 -5.71 12.88
C ASP A 215 14.99 -5.36 12.37
N GLN A 216 14.62 -5.94 11.22
CA GLN A 216 13.43 -5.59 10.47
C GLN A 216 12.10 -5.82 11.22
N LYS A 217 12.00 -6.84 12.09
CA LYS A 217 10.82 -7.11 12.92
C LYS A 217 10.60 -5.98 13.92
N HIS A 218 11.61 -5.65 14.71
CA HIS A 218 11.53 -4.56 15.68
C HIS A 218 11.40 -3.19 15.00
N LEU A 219 12.02 -2.99 13.83
CA LEU A 219 11.82 -1.80 13.00
C LEU A 219 10.34 -1.63 12.63
N SER A 220 9.70 -2.66 12.05
CA SER A 220 8.28 -2.63 11.69
C SER A 220 7.39 -2.29 12.89
N LYS A 221 7.61 -2.95 14.03
CA LYS A 221 6.85 -2.72 15.25
C LYS A 221 7.04 -1.31 15.81
N ALA A 222 8.27 -0.80 15.79
CA ALA A 222 8.59 0.57 16.22
C ALA A 222 7.92 1.61 15.31
N LEU A 223 7.96 1.43 13.98
CA LEU A 223 7.36 2.35 13.01
C LEU A 223 5.82 2.33 13.04
N THR A 224 5.21 1.16 13.31
CA THR A 224 3.75 1.04 13.42
C THR A 224 3.23 1.74 14.68
N SER A 225 3.98 1.66 15.77
CA SER A 225 3.50 2.08 17.09
C SER A 225 3.81 3.53 17.44
N ILE A 226 4.74 4.16 16.72
CA ILE A 226 5.27 5.49 17.05
C ILE A 226 5.14 6.40 15.84
N CYS A 227 4.79 7.66 16.10
CA CYS A 227 4.85 8.68 15.06
C CYS A 227 6.32 8.96 14.71
N SER A 228 6.79 8.31 13.64
CA SER A 228 8.14 8.47 13.08
C SER A 228 8.16 9.60 12.06
N PRO A 229 9.26 10.34 11.87
CA PRO A 229 9.45 11.08 10.63
C PRO A 229 9.35 10.13 9.42
N GLY A 230 8.88 10.67 8.29
CA GLY A 230 8.87 9.95 7.02
C GLY A 230 10.28 9.49 6.62
N LEU A 231 10.40 8.31 6.02
CA LEU A 231 11.67 7.69 5.67
C LEU A 231 12.07 7.90 4.20
N SER A 232 11.32 8.67 3.41
CA SER A 232 11.63 8.94 1.99
C SER A 232 13.09 9.35 1.76
N GLY A 233 13.64 10.22 2.61
CA GLY A 233 15.05 10.64 2.53
C GLY A 233 16.05 9.50 2.78
N VAL A 234 15.79 8.68 3.80
CA VAL A 234 16.62 7.51 4.14
C VAL A 234 16.54 6.45 3.04
N LEU A 235 15.32 6.13 2.59
CA LEU A 235 15.10 5.17 1.50
C LEU A 235 15.72 5.65 0.20
N CYS A 236 15.64 6.95 -0.11
CA CYS A 236 16.29 7.52 -1.30
C CYS A 236 17.81 7.33 -1.23
N LEU A 237 18.43 7.65 -0.10
CA LEU A 237 19.87 7.46 0.10
C LEU A 237 20.28 5.99 -0.13
N LEU A 238 19.56 5.05 0.50
CA LEU A 238 19.86 3.62 0.38
C LEU A 238 19.59 3.10 -1.03
N TRP A 239 18.48 3.49 -1.64
CA TRP A 239 18.10 3.11 -3.00
C TRP A 239 19.15 3.56 -4.02
N ARG A 240 19.55 4.84 -3.99
CA ARG A 240 20.60 5.38 -4.87
C ARG A 240 21.93 4.67 -4.65
N TYR A 241 22.30 4.42 -3.39
CA TYR A 241 23.52 3.68 -3.08
C TYR A 241 23.52 2.27 -3.69
N VAL A 242 22.46 1.49 -3.47
CA VAL A 242 22.31 0.14 -4.03
C VAL A 242 22.32 0.17 -5.55
N LYS A 243 21.65 1.16 -6.16
CA LYS A 243 21.63 1.31 -7.62
C LYS A 243 23.01 1.54 -8.20
N LEU A 244 23.81 2.42 -7.59
CA LEU A 244 25.19 2.67 -8.00
C LEU A 244 26.12 1.47 -7.78
N CYS A 245 25.84 0.62 -6.80
CA CYS A 245 26.56 -0.65 -6.63
C CYS A 245 26.18 -1.66 -7.72
N GLN A 246 24.89 -1.79 -8.05
CA GLN A 246 24.41 -2.62 -9.17
C GLN A 246 25.05 -2.20 -10.49
N ASP A 247 25.13 -0.89 -10.75
CA ASP A 247 25.75 -0.32 -11.95
C ASP A 247 27.29 -0.35 -11.91
N ARG A 248 27.88 -0.94 -10.85
CA ARG A 248 29.34 -1.09 -10.62
C ARG A 248 30.11 0.23 -10.57
N ILE A 249 29.42 1.33 -10.27
CA ILE A 249 30.00 2.66 -10.08
C ILE A 249 30.65 2.73 -8.70
N ILE A 250 29.98 2.19 -7.69
CA ILE A 250 30.51 2.01 -6.34
C ILE A 250 30.86 0.54 -6.16
N LYS A 251 32.01 0.25 -5.55
CA LYS A 251 32.40 -1.10 -5.18
C LYS A 251 31.85 -1.43 -3.79
N ASP A 252 30.96 -2.40 -3.73
CA ASP A 252 30.55 -3.09 -2.52
C ASP A 252 30.47 -4.59 -2.87
N ASP A 253 31.02 -5.43 -1.99
CA ASP A 253 31.14 -6.87 -2.20
C ASP A 253 29.93 -7.63 -1.60
N ASP A 254 28.99 -6.95 -0.95
CA ASP A 254 27.76 -7.55 -0.40
C ASP A 254 26.78 -7.91 -1.54
N PRO A 255 26.60 -9.20 -1.85
CA PRO A 255 25.74 -9.62 -2.96
C PRO A 255 24.24 -9.40 -2.67
N ASP A 256 23.87 -9.24 -1.40
CA ASP A 256 22.47 -9.21 -0.95
C ASP A 256 21.94 -7.80 -0.75
N LEU A 257 22.63 -6.77 -1.24
CA LEU A 257 22.24 -5.37 -1.07
C LEU A 257 20.84 -5.06 -1.60
N ILE A 258 20.52 -5.56 -2.80
CA ILE A 258 19.19 -5.37 -3.41
C ILE A 258 18.12 -6.03 -2.53
N LEU A 259 18.34 -7.28 -2.13
CA LEU A 259 17.40 -8.02 -1.28
C LEU A 259 17.16 -7.32 0.06
N LYS A 260 18.21 -6.91 0.76
CA LYS A 260 18.13 -6.17 2.03
C LYS A 260 17.35 -4.88 1.86
N PHE A 261 17.59 -4.15 0.77
CA PHE A 261 16.85 -2.92 0.47
C PHE A 261 15.38 -3.19 0.21
N CYS A 262 15.06 -4.18 -0.62
CA CYS A 262 13.68 -4.56 -0.92
C CYS A 262 12.90 -4.94 0.35
N MET A 263 13.53 -5.68 1.28
CA MET A 263 12.90 -6.04 2.55
C MET A 263 12.57 -4.82 3.42
N VAL A 264 13.52 -3.89 3.56
CA VAL A 264 13.30 -2.65 4.32
C VAL A 264 12.23 -1.77 3.66
N TYR A 265 12.32 -1.61 2.34
CA TYR A 265 11.37 -0.85 1.53
C TYR A 265 9.95 -1.39 1.68
N ASN A 266 9.75 -2.69 1.45
CA ASN A 266 8.43 -3.32 1.47
C ASN A 266 7.77 -3.24 2.86
N ARG A 267 8.54 -3.43 3.93
CA ARG A 267 8.05 -3.23 5.30
C ARG A 267 7.64 -1.78 5.54
N TYR A 268 8.44 -0.84 5.04
CA TYR A 268 8.10 0.56 5.15
C TYR A 268 6.81 0.90 4.39
N CYS A 269 6.60 0.32 3.20
CA CYS A 269 5.36 0.48 2.45
C CYS A 269 4.11 0.09 3.23
N LEU A 270 4.18 -0.76 4.26
CA LEU A 270 3.04 -1.10 5.12
C LEU A 270 2.72 0.00 6.14
N VAL A 271 3.72 0.75 6.60
CA VAL A 271 3.61 1.72 7.72
C VAL A 271 3.83 3.18 7.31
N ALA A 272 4.15 3.42 6.04
CA ALA A 272 4.43 4.75 5.53
C ALA A 272 3.23 5.69 5.68
N PRO A 273 3.45 6.99 5.94
CA PRO A 273 2.39 7.99 5.88
C PRO A 273 2.00 8.24 4.41
N SER A 274 0.74 8.59 4.15
CA SER A 274 0.22 8.68 2.77
C SER A 274 0.92 9.73 1.90
N TYR A 275 1.50 10.77 2.50
CA TYR A 275 2.24 11.79 1.75
C TYR A 275 3.59 11.28 1.19
N GLU A 276 4.00 10.05 1.55
CA GLU A 276 5.16 9.37 0.95
C GLU A 276 4.76 8.34 -0.11
N ASP A 277 3.47 8.11 -0.36
CA ASP A 277 3.05 7.05 -1.28
C ASP A 277 3.60 7.29 -2.70
N ASP A 278 3.53 8.53 -3.21
CA ASP A 278 4.00 8.85 -4.56
C ASP A 278 5.50 8.59 -4.76
N VAL A 279 6.32 8.92 -3.76
CA VAL A 279 7.76 8.67 -3.83
C VAL A 279 8.07 7.17 -3.74
N LEU A 280 7.33 6.42 -2.91
CA LEU A 280 7.48 4.98 -2.82
C LEU A 280 7.08 4.30 -4.14
N ILE A 281 5.93 4.66 -4.72
CA ILE A 281 5.47 4.15 -6.01
C ILE A 281 6.51 4.43 -7.10
N LEU A 282 7.09 5.63 -7.13
CA LEU A 282 8.07 6.00 -8.14
C LEU A 282 9.40 5.24 -7.98
N MET A 283 9.85 5.01 -6.75
CA MET A 283 11.01 4.12 -6.48
C MET A 283 10.76 2.71 -6.99
N TYR A 284 9.55 2.17 -6.76
CA TYR A 284 9.15 0.86 -7.26
C TYR A 284 9.21 0.78 -8.79
N GLN A 285 8.58 1.75 -9.47
CA GLN A 285 8.51 1.77 -10.93
C GLN A 285 9.89 1.90 -11.61
N ARG A 286 10.83 2.63 -11.01
CA ARG A 286 12.17 2.85 -11.59
C ARG A 286 13.06 1.60 -11.58
N ASN A 287 12.78 0.62 -10.73
CA ASN A 287 13.57 -0.61 -10.57
C ASN A 287 12.65 -1.84 -10.48
N SER A 288 11.69 -1.94 -11.40
CA SER A 288 10.69 -3.02 -11.39
C SER A 288 11.30 -4.43 -11.37
N ASP A 289 12.50 -4.59 -11.90
CA ASP A 289 13.29 -5.82 -11.94
C ASP A 289 13.80 -6.29 -10.58
N TRP A 290 13.91 -5.40 -9.59
CA TRP A 290 14.39 -5.73 -8.24
C TRP A 290 13.37 -6.50 -7.42
N TRP A 291 12.08 -6.22 -7.65
CA TRP A 291 11.01 -6.69 -6.76
C TRP A 291 10.63 -8.15 -7.01
N THR A 292 10.85 -8.65 -8.24
CA THR A 292 10.62 -10.07 -8.58
C THR A 292 11.63 -11.01 -7.89
N GLN A 293 12.81 -10.50 -7.55
CA GLN A 293 13.89 -11.26 -6.91
C GLN A 293 13.80 -11.25 -5.39
N ALA A 294 13.01 -10.33 -4.82
CA ALA A 294 12.83 -10.19 -3.39
C ALA A 294 11.85 -11.26 -2.87
N HIS A 295 12.26 -12.51 -2.86
CA HIS A 295 11.54 -13.55 -2.14
C HIS A 295 11.49 -13.18 -0.65
N GLN A 296 10.31 -13.31 -0.04
CA GLN A 296 10.12 -13.03 1.38
C GLN A 296 11.05 -13.92 2.20
N SER A 297 11.90 -13.31 3.04
CA SER A 297 12.56 -14.07 4.10
C SER A 297 11.57 -14.25 5.24
N PHE A 298 11.03 -15.47 5.36
CA PHE A 298 10.25 -15.87 6.52
C PHE A 298 11.12 -15.73 7.77
N ILE A 299 10.72 -14.85 8.70
CA ILE A 299 11.39 -14.72 10.00
C ILE A 299 10.76 -15.70 10.97
N ASP A 300 9.49 -15.45 11.30
CA ASP A 300 8.67 -16.24 12.19
C ASP A 300 7.20 -15.93 11.92
N ILE A 301 6.30 -16.80 12.39
CA ILE A 301 4.87 -16.66 12.14
C ILE A 301 4.26 -15.41 12.80
N GLU A 302 4.83 -14.94 13.90
CA GLU A 302 4.32 -13.75 14.59
C GLU A 302 4.56 -12.49 13.74
N ASP A 303 5.76 -12.36 13.16
CA ASP A 303 6.12 -11.28 12.24
C ASP A 303 5.27 -11.32 10.97
N GLU A 304 5.02 -12.51 10.40
CA GLU A 304 4.16 -12.64 9.23
C GLU A 304 2.72 -12.23 9.54
N ARG A 305 2.14 -12.70 10.65
CA ARG A 305 0.81 -12.24 11.10
C ARG A 305 0.78 -10.73 11.32
N GLU A 306 1.82 -10.16 11.92
CA GLU A 306 1.92 -8.72 12.17
C GLU A 306 1.86 -7.91 10.87
N LYS A 307 2.52 -8.35 9.78
CA LYS A 307 2.43 -7.66 8.47
C LYS A 307 1.01 -7.56 7.94
N PHE A 308 0.25 -8.66 8.00
CA PHE A 308 -1.16 -8.69 7.56
C PHE A 308 -2.03 -7.81 8.45
N LEU A 309 -1.80 -7.84 9.77
CA LEU A 309 -2.52 -6.98 10.72
C LEU A 309 -2.23 -5.50 10.48
N ILE A 310 -0.98 -5.12 10.20
CA ILE A 310 -0.60 -3.75 9.85
C ILE A 310 -1.30 -3.32 8.56
N TYR A 311 -1.26 -4.15 7.51
CA TYR A 311 -1.93 -3.87 6.24
C TYR A 311 -3.44 -3.64 6.44
N ASN A 312 -4.11 -4.57 7.11
CA ASN A 312 -5.54 -4.47 7.40
C ASN A 312 -5.85 -3.22 8.24
N GLY A 313 -5.06 -2.97 9.29
CA GLY A 313 -5.21 -1.78 10.13
C GLY A 313 -5.07 -0.47 9.34
N ARG A 314 -4.12 -0.41 8.42
CA ARG A 314 -3.90 0.77 7.57
C ARG A 314 -5.03 1.00 6.58
N LEU A 315 -5.58 -0.04 5.95
CA LEU A 315 -6.74 0.11 5.04
C LEU A 315 -8.05 0.43 5.78
N ALA A 316 -8.22 -0.14 6.98
CA ALA A 316 -9.38 0.11 7.83
C ALA A 316 -9.38 1.51 8.48
N SER A 317 -8.23 2.21 8.46
CA SER A 317 -8.11 3.54 9.03
C SER A 317 -9.07 4.51 8.35
N THR A 318 -9.99 5.08 9.12
CA THR A 318 -10.85 6.19 8.70
C THR A 318 -10.25 7.55 9.08
N SER A 319 -9.07 7.54 9.71
CA SER A 319 -8.44 8.76 10.20
C SER A 319 -7.84 9.57 9.05
N SER A 320 -8.05 10.88 9.07
CA SER A 320 -7.37 11.83 8.18
C SER A 320 -5.95 12.19 8.68
N GLY A 321 -5.41 11.40 9.61
CA GLY A 321 -4.16 11.68 10.30
C GLY A 321 -2.95 11.07 9.59
N TRP A 322 -1.88 10.83 10.37
CA TRP A 322 -0.62 10.24 9.93
C TRP A 322 -0.77 8.91 9.16
N LEU A 323 -1.66 8.03 9.64
CA LEU A 323 -2.01 6.75 9.01
C LEU A 323 -3.32 6.88 8.23
N SER A 324 -3.42 7.89 7.38
CA SER A 324 -4.44 7.93 6.34
C SER A 324 -4.32 6.71 5.43
N GLN A 325 -5.42 6.39 4.74
CA GLN A 325 -5.42 5.30 3.78
C GLN A 325 -4.36 5.53 2.69
N PRO A 326 -3.67 4.47 2.26
CA PRO A 326 -2.64 4.55 1.24
C PRO A 326 -3.26 4.88 -0.11
N SER A 327 -2.49 5.53 -0.99
CA SER A 327 -2.78 5.66 -2.40
C SER A 327 -3.14 4.31 -3.00
N VAL A 328 -4.16 4.27 -3.86
CA VAL A 328 -4.59 3.04 -4.52
C VAL A 328 -3.46 2.41 -5.34
N SER A 329 -2.55 3.25 -5.86
CA SER A 329 -1.37 2.79 -6.61
C SER A 329 -0.35 2.03 -5.77
N LEU A 330 -0.38 2.16 -4.43
CA LEU A 330 0.50 1.44 -3.52
C LEU A 330 -0.04 0.05 -3.14
N LEU A 331 -1.34 -0.22 -3.37
CA LEU A 331 -1.97 -1.51 -3.07
C LEU A 331 -1.25 -2.71 -3.71
N PRO A 332 -0.99 -2.75 -5.03
CA PRO A 332 -0.32 -3.90 -5.63
C PRO A 332 1.08 -4.13 -5.07
N ILE A 333 1.81 -3.06 -4.70
CA ILE A 333 3.16 -3.16 -4.12
C ILE A 333 3.11 -3.82 -2.74
N MET A 334 2.20 -3.36 -1.87
CA MET A 334 2.02 -3.99 -0.55
C MET A 334 1.52 -5.43 -0.66
N LEU A 335 0.58 -5.70 -1.58
CA LEU A 335 0.05 -7.05 -1.78
C LEU A 335 1.12 -8.01 -2.29
N GLN A 336 1.93 -7.61 -3.28
CA GLN A 336 3.09 -8.39 -3.71
C GLN A 336 3.94 -8.80 -2.52
N PHE A 337 4.21 -7.87 -1.62
CA PHE A 337 5.00 -8.16 -0.42
C PHE A 337 4.32 -9.10 0.57
N LEU A 338 2.98 -9.16 0.62
CA LEU A 338 2.26 -10.02 1.58
C LEU A 338 1.99 -11.41 1.03
N VAL A 339 1.62 -11.52 -0.25
CA VAL A 339 1.01 -12.74 -0.81
C VAL A 339 1.93 -13.56 -1.71
N SER A 340 3.18 -13.13 -1.92
CA SER A 340 4.18 -13.89 -2.72
C SER A 340 4.72 -15.15 -2.01
N GLY A 341 3.92 -15.76 -1.13
CA GLY A 341 4.29 -16.93 -0.32
C GLY A 341 3.58 -16.92 1.03
N ILE A 342 2.24 -17.05 1.04
CA ILE A 342 1.44 -17.03 2.28
C ILE A 342 1.99 -18.08 3.26
N PRO A 343 2.50 -17.70 4.44
CA PRO A 343 2.99 -18.64 5.43
C PRO A 343 1.83 -19.34 6.17
N ASP A 344 2.09 -20.52 6.73
CA ASP A 344 1.06 -21.26 7.48
C ASP A 344 0.69 -20.49 8.75
N GLY A 345 -0.60 -20.30 9.01
CA GLY A 345 -1.11 -19.63 10.20
C GLY A 345 -1.36 -18.13 10.04
N VAL A 346 -1.54 -17.61 8.82
CA VAL A 346 -2.05 -16.25 8.55
C VAL A 346 -3.36 -16.26 7.76
N GLU A 347 -3.87 -17.44 7.40
CA GLU A 347 -4.97 -17.59 6.45
C GLU A 347 -6.29 -17.00 6.98
N ASP A 348 -6.47 -16.98 8.30
CA ASP A 348 -7.60 -16.33 8.98
C ASP A 348 -7.66 -14.80 8.76
N LEU A 349 -6.56 -14.18 8.32
CA LEU A 349 -6.49 -12.75 8.04
C LEU A 349 -6.83 -12.41 6.58
N LEU A 350 -6.88 -13.41 5.70
CA LEU A 350 -7.15 -13.22 4.26
C LEU A 350 -8.55 -12.69 3.95
N PRO A 351 -9.65 -13.16 4.59
CA PRO A 351 -10.97 -12.58 4.36
C PRO A 351 -11.01 -11.07 4.59
N GLN A 352 -10.41 -10.62 5.70
CA GLN A 352 -10.36 -9.20 6.03
C GLN A 352 -9.49 -8.42 5.04
N LEU A 353 -8.33 -8.98 4.65
CA LEU A 353 -7.44 -8.38 3.66
C LEU A 353 -8.17 -8.17 2.33
N LEU A 354 -8.90 -9.19 1.85
CA LEU A 354 -9.68 -9.12 0.62
C LEU A 354 -10.74 -8.01 0.71
N GLY A 355 -11.56 -8.04 1.75
CA GLY A 355 -12.66 -7.09 1.87
C GLY A 355 -12.18 -5.64 1.96
N LEU A 356 -11.12 -5.37 2.73
CA LEU A 356 -10.54 -4.04 2.84
C LEU A 356 -9.86 -3.59 1.53
N THR A 357 -9.18 -4.49 0.83
CA THR A 357 -8.56 -4.20 -0.47
C THR A 357 -9.62 -3.80 -1.50
N ILE A 358 -10.68 -4.59 -1.62
CA ILE A 358 -11.77 -4.35 -2.58
C ILE A 358 -12.51 -3.05 -2.21
N GLY A 359 -12.80 -2.84 -0.91
CA GLY A 359 -13.39 -1.59 -0.42
C GLY A 359 -12.55 -0.36 -0.77
N ARG A 360 -11.21 -0.46 -0.67
CA ARG A 360 -10.29 0.62 -1.03
C ARG A 360 -10.29 0.90 -2.53
N LEU A 361 -10.36 -0.14 -3.38
CA LEU A 361 -10.50 0.01 -4.83
C LEU A 361 -11.81 0.71 -5.21
N TRP A 362 -12.92 0.34 -4.56
CA TRP A 362 -14.21 1.04 -4.71
C TRP A 362 -14.09 2.52 -4.37
N GLN A 363 -13.50 2.83 -3.22
CA GLN A 363 -13.31 4.21 -2.78
C GLN A 363 -12.47 5.00 -3.78
N ALA A 364 -11.35 4.44 -4.25
CA ALA A 364 -10.48 5.09 -5.25
C ALA A 364 -11.23 5.39 -6.56
N ARG A 365 -12.09 4.46 -6.98
CA ARG A 365 -12.94 4.63 -8.15
C ARG A 365 -13.96 5.76 -7.95
N LEU A 366 -14.66 5.76 -6.81
CA LEU A 366 -15.69 6.74 -6.49
C LEU A 366 -15.10 8.15 -6.29
N SER A 367 -13.89 8.26 -5.75
CA SER A 367 -13.18 9.53 -5.59
C SER A 367 -12.40 9.97 -6.84
N ASN A 368 -12.34 9.13 -7.87
CA ASN A 368 -11.53 9.33 -9.08
C ASN A 368 -10.06 9.63 -8.75
N GLU A 369 -9.49 8.89 -7.80
CA GLU A 369 -8.13 9.06 -7.32
C GLU A 369 -7.07 8.72 -8.38
N SER A 370 -7.36 7.74 -9.22
CA SER A 370 -6.57 7.38 -10.40
C SER A 370 -7.51 7.24 -11.59
N SER A 371 -7.09 7.71 -12.76
CA SER A 371 -7.92 7.74 -13.96
C SER A 371 -7.36 6.86 -15.07
N GLY A 372 -8.27 6.30 -15.88
CA GLY A 372 -7.93 5.59 -17.11
C GLY A 372 -7.00 4.40 -16.88
N ASP A 373 -5.99 4.28 -17.74
CA ASP A 373 -5.15 3.09 -17.89
C ASP A 373 -4.36 2.77 -16.63
N ARG A 374 -3.90 3.81 -15.91
CA ARG A 374 -3.19 3.64 -14.64
C ARG A 374 -4.07 2.98 -13.58
N PHE A 375 -5.35 3.32 -13.52
CA PHE A 375 -6.26 2.68 -12.56
C PHE A 375 -6.50 1.21 -12.92
N LEU A 376 -6.61 0.90 -14.22
CA LEU A 376 -6.76 -0.47 -14.69
C LEU A 376 -5.53 -1.32 -14.39
N GLU A 377 -4.34 -0.80 -14.65
CA GLU A 377 -3.08 -1.45 -14.29
C GLU A 377 -3.02 -1.80 -12.80
N VAL A 378 -3.42 -0.86 -11.93
CA VAL A 378 -3.50 -1.07 -10.49
C VAL A 378 -4.48 -2.19 -10.13
N ILE A 379 -5.67 -2.24 -10.75
CA ILE A 379 -6.63 -3.32 -10.51
C ILE A 379 -6.09 -4.65 -11.02
N CYS A 380 -5.53 -4.72 -12.23
CA CYS A 380 -4.97 -5.94 -12.81
C CYS A 380 -3.87 -6.53 -11.91
N HIS A 381 -2.91 -5.71 -11.48
CA HIS A 381 -1.86 -6.14 -10.56
C HIS A 381 -2.43 -6.58 -9.21
N THR A 382 -3.41 -5.84 -8.67
CA THR A 382 -4.09 -6.21 -7.42
C THR A 382 -4.77 -7.57 -7.54
N MET A 383 -5.56 -7.80 -8.60
CA MET A 383 -6.20 -9.09 -8.87
C MET A 383 -5.19 -10.22 -9.06
N SER A 384 -4.08 -9.97 -9.75
CA SER A 384 -3.00 -10.94 -9.95
C SER A 384 -2.40 -11.41 -8.62
N PHE A 385 -2.11 -10.48 -7.70
CA PHE A 385 -1.60 -10.81 -6.38
C PHE A 385 -2.65 -11.53 -5.51
N LEU A 386 -3.91 -11.09 -5.53
CA LEU A 386 -4.98 -11.82 -4.84
C LEU A 386 -5.19 -13.25 -5.41
N GLY A 387 -5.08 -13.42 -6.73
CA GLY A 387 -5.12 -14.74 -7.36
C GLY A 387 -3.94 -15.62 -6.94
N SER A 388 -2.73 -15.04 -6.87
CA SER A 388 -1.54 -15.71 -6.36
C SER A 388 -1.70 -16.15 -4.89
N ALA A 389 -2.44 -15.36 -4.10
CA ALA A 389 -2.79 -15.70 -2.74
C ALA A 389 -3.65 -16.98 -2.69
N PHE A 390 -4.68 -17.07 -3.53
CA PHE A 390 -5.52 -18.27 -3.64
C PHE A 390 -4.74 -19.47 -4.17
N TYR A 391 -3.94 -19.28 -5.21
CA TYR A 391 -3.10 -20.33 -5.75
C TYR A 391 -2.12 -20.89 -4.69
N SER A 392 -1.57 -20.03 -3.83
CA SER A 392 -0.72 -20.47 -2.71
C SER A 392 -1.48 -21.36 -1.70
N LEU A 393 -2.76 -21.07 -1.42
CA LEU A 393 -3.60 -21.92 -0.57
C LEU A 393 -3.93 -23.26 -1.26
N TYR A 394 -4.15 -23.23 -2.58
CA TYR A 394 -4.40 -24.42 -3.39
C TYR A 394 -3.22 -25.37 -3.39
N GLU A 395 -2.01 -24.88 -3.67
CA GLU A 395 -0.79 -25.70 -3.67
C GLU A 395 -0.54 -26.38 -2.32
N LYS A 396 -0.93 -25.72 -1.23
CA LYS A 396 -0.85 -26.25 0.13
C LYS A 396 -1.96 -27.22 0.51
N SER A 397 -2.95 -27.44 -0.37
CA SER A 397 -4.14 -28.25 -0.07
C SER A 397 -4.86 -27.78 1.20
N TYR A 398 -5.01 -26.45 1.36
CA TYR A 398 -5.61 -25.85 2.54
C TYR A 398 -7.06 -26.35 2.76
N SER A 399 -7.37 -26.82 3.98
CA SER A 399 -8.61 -27.58 4.26
C SER A 399 -9.57 -26.92 5.25
N ASN A 400 -9.26 -25.72 5.76
CA ASN A 400 -10.15 -25.05 6.71
C ASN A 400 -11.35 -24.42 6.00
N HIS A 401 -12.46 -25.15 5.97
CA HIS A 401 -13.72 -24.73 5.36
C HIS A 401 -14.31 -23.44 5.95
N SER A 402 -14.01 -23.10 7.21
CA SER A 402 -14.48 -21.84 7.82
C SER A 402 -13.81 -20.65 7.14
N VAL A 403 -12.49 -20.68 7.03
CA VAL A 403 -11.71 -19.60 6.42
C VAL A 403 -12.01 -19.49 4.92
N THR A 404 -12.12 -20.60 4.20
CA THR A 404 -12.49 -20.55 2.77
C THR A 404 -13.92 -20.03 2.57
N SER A 405 -14.86 -20.36 3.46
CA SER A 405 -16.21 -19.78 3.46
C SER A 405 -16.18 -18.26 3.70
N GLU A 406 -15.35 -17.78 4.64
CA GLU A 406 -15.18 -16.36 4.94
C GLU A 406 -14.52 -15.59 3.79
N ILE A 407 -13.58 -16.22 3.05
CA ILE A 407 -13.01 -15.65 1.81
C ILE A 407 -14.12 -15.37 0.79
N ILE A 408 -15.04 -16.30 0.58
CA ILE A 408 -16.18 -16.09 -0.33
C ILE A 408 -17.07 -14.96 0.18
N ASP A 409 -17.35 -14.94 1.49
CA ASP A 409 -18.17 -13.88 2.08
C ASP A 409 -17.52 -12.52 1.87
N ALA A 410 -16.19 -12.41 2.00
CA ALA A 410 -15.47 -11.17 1.74
C ALA A 410 -15.60 -10.74 0.27
N LEU A 411 -15.47 -11.66 -0.70
CA LEU A 411 -15.64 -11.35 -2.14
C LEU A 411 -17.06 -10.87 -2.46
N VAL A 412 -18.08 -11.54 -1.90
CA VAL A 412 -19.50 -11.22 -2.15
C VAL A 412 -19.90 -9.93 -1.43
N GLN A 413 -19.61 -9.80 -0.12
CA GLN A 413 -20.00 -8.65 0.68
C GLN A 413 -19.28 -7.36 0.29
N SER A 414 -18.11 -7.47 -0.34
CA SER A 414 -17.37 -6.31 -0.87
C SER A 414 -17.72 -6.00 -2.32
N ASP A 415 -18.75 -6.66 -2.86
CA ASP A 415 -19.27 -6.43 -4.21
C ASP A 415 -18.18 -6.55 -5.30
N MET A 416 -17.25 -7.51 -5.18
CA MET A 416 -16.12 -7.64 -6.12
C MET A 416 -16.60 -7.88 -7.54
N PHE A 417 -17.64 -8.70 -7.73
CA PHE A 417 -18.23 -8.92 -9.05
C PHE A 417 -18.77 -7.62 -9.64
N ASP A 418 -19.60 -6.88 -8.90
CA ASP A 418 -20.14 -5.60 -9.34
C ASP A 418 -19.02 -4.59 -9.63
N PHE A 419 -17.94 -4.58 -8.85
CA PHE A 419 -16.77 -3.73 -9.06
C PHE A 419 -16.14 -3.97 -10.43
N LEU A 420 -15.90 -5.25 -10.77
CA LEU A 420 -15.25 -5.61 -12.02
C LEU A 420 -16.13 -5.25 -13.22
N ILE A 421 -17.42 -5.58 -13.16
CA ILE A 421 -18.33 -5.30 -14.28
C ILE A 421 -18.53 -3.80 -14.46
N GLN A 422 -18.66 -3.04 -13.37
CA GLN A 422 -18.75 -1.59 -13.44
C GLN A 422 -17.44 -0.94 -13.94
N THR A 423 -16.29 -1.55 -13.68
CA THR A 423 -15.00 -1.10 -14.24
C THR A 423 -14.98 -1.34 -15.75
N LEU A 424 -15.44 -2.49 -16.24
CA LEU A 424 -15.60 -2.76 -17.69
C LEU A 424 -16.48 -1.70 -18.39
N PHE A 425 -17.55 -1.25 -17.74
CA PHE A 425 -18.42 -0.19 -18.27
C PHE A 425 -17.76 1.19 -18.38
N LEU A 426 -16.63 1.40 -17.71
CA LEU A 426 -15.86 2.64 -17.73
C LEU A 426 -14.62 2.59 -18.61
N LEU A 427 -14.26 1.40 -19.12
CA LEU A 427 -13.14 1.28 -20.05
C LEU A 427 -13.34 2.21 -21.27
N PRO A 428 -12.26 2.90 -21.69
CA PRO A 428 -12.31 3.74 -22.88
C PRO A 428 -12.62 2.87 -24.11
N MET A 429 -13.38 3.41 -25.06
CA MET A 429 -13.62 2.69 -26.31
C MET A 429 -12.32 2.70 -27.14
N ARG A 430 -11.63 1.56 -27.21
CA ARG A 430 -10.48 1.36 -28.09
C ARG A 430 -10.88 0.50 -29.28
N PRO A 431 -10.60 0.94 -30.53
CA PRO A 431 -10.80 0.07 -31.68
C PRO A 431 -9.81 -1.10 -31.62
N SER A 432 -10.30 -2.33 -31.82
CA SER A 432 -9.59 -3.62 -31.67
C SER A 432 -8.46 -3.88 -32.72
N ARG A 433 -7.67 -2.85 -33.06
CA ARG A 433 -6.57 -2.94 -34.04
C ARG A 433 -5.22 -3.31 -33.43
N SER A 434 -5.10 -3.31 -32.11
CA SER A 434 -3.92 -3.81 -31.40
C SER A 434 -3.99 -5.33 -31.25
N PRO A 435 -2.85 -6.05 -31.30
CA PRO A 435 -2.83 -7.47 -30.97
C PRO A 435 -3.38 -7.70 -29.54
N PRO A 436 -4.03 -8.85 -29.25
CA PRO A 436 -4.69 -9.11 -27.97
C PRO A 436 -3.78 -9.00 -26.74
N GLU A 437 -2.47 -9.22 -26.95
CA GLU A 437 -1.45 -9.14 -25.89
C GLU A 437 -1.11 -7.70 -25.48
N GLU A 438 -1.48 -6.71 -26.29
CA GLU A 438 -1.29 -5.28 -26.01
C GLU A 438 -2.62 -4.57 -25.66
N ASP A 439 -3.73 -5.31 -25.58
CA ASP A 439 -5.03 -4.75 -25.22
C ASP A 439 -5.24 -4.80 -23.69
N PRO A 440 -5.12 -3.65 -22.99
CA PRO A 440 -5.31 -3.60 -21.54
C PRO A 440 -6.74 -3.98 -21.10
N ASP A 441 -7.72 -3.87 -22.00
CA ASP A 441 -9.11 -4.24 -21.71
C ASP A 441 -9.27 -5.77 -21.69
N ALA A 442 -8.65 -6.45 -22.66
CA ALA A 442 -8.55 -7.91 -22.69
C ALA A 442 -7.72 -8.45 -21.51
N GLU A 443 -6.63 -7.77 -21.17
CA GLU A 443 -5.81 -8.11 -20.01
C GLU A 443 -6.59 -8.00 -18.70
N PHE A 444 -7.40 -6.95 -18.54
CA PHE A 444 -8.29 -6.79 -17.40
C PHE A 444 -9.28 -7.95 -17.28
N VAL A 445 -9.95 -8.31 -18.38
CA VAL A 445 -10.89 -9.45 -18.40
C VAL A 445 -10.19 -10.76 -18.04
N ARG A 446 -8.99 -11.00 -18.59
CA ARG A 446 -8.20 -12.18 -18.26
C ARG A 446 -7.92 -12.27 -16.76
N HIS A 447 -7.45 -11.19 -16.14
CA HIS A 447 -7.17 -11.16 -14.69
C HIS A 447 -8.43 -11.33 -13.85
N ALA A 448 -9.56 -10.76 -14.27
CA ALA A 448 -10.84 -10.92 -13.60
C ALA A 448 -11.29 -12.40 -13.58
N ILE A 449 -11.21 -13.07 -14.73
CA ILE A 449 -11.55 -14.50 -14.85
C ILE A 449 -10.58 -15.35 -14.01
N LEU A 450 -9.26 -15.10 -14.12
CA LEU A 450 -8.24 -15.86 -13.38
C LEU A 450 -8.37 -15.73 -11.86
N LEU A 451 -8.80 -14.57 -11.35
CA LEU A 451 -9.06 -14.38 -9.93
C LEU A 451 -10.14 -15.35 -9.43
N TYR A 452 -11.27 -15.44 -10.16
CA TYR A 452 -12.37 -16.35 -9.79
C TYR A 452 -12.05 -17.81 -10.06
N GLN A 453 -11.26 -18.10 -11.11
CA GLN A 453 -10.70 -19.43 -11.32
C GLN A 453 -9.89 -19.86 -10.09
N SER A 454 -8.93 -19.04 -9.66
CA SER A 454 -8.06 -19.34 -8.52
C SER A 454 -8.86 -19.52 -7.23
N ALA A 455 -9.92 -18.72 -7.03
CA ALA A 455 -10.84 -18.88 -5.91
C ALA A 455 -11.63 -20.22 -5.99
N SER A 456 -12.10 -20.60 -7.16
CA SER A 456 -12.84 -21.86 -7.36
C SER A 456 -11.98 -23.11 -7.11
N GLU A 457 -10.67 -23.01 -7.29
CA GLU A 457 -9.74 -24.13 -7.05
C GLU A 457 -9.55 -24.43 -5.55
N ILE A 458 -9.72 -23.43 -4.67
CA ILE A 458 -9.55 -23.59 -3.21
C ILE A 458 -10.85 -23.83 -2.44
N ILE A 459 -11.99 -23.57 -3.07
CA ILE A 459 -13.28 -23.62 -2.40
C ILE A 459 -14.12 -24.79 -2.94
N PRO A 460 -14.66 -25.65 -2.06
CA PRO A 460 -15.61 -26.68 -2.48
C PRO A 460 -16.83 -26.09 -3.19
N GLU A 461 -17.23 -26.71 -4.29
CA GLU A 461 -18.35 -26.28 -5.15
C GLU A 461 -19.64 -26.08 -4.33
N GLU A 462 -19.86 -26.92 -3.31
CA GLU A 462 -21.05 -26.87 -2.45
C GLU A 462 -21.12 -25.59 -1.59
N LEU A 463 -19.99 -24.95 -1.31
CA LEU A 463 -19.91 -23.67 -0.60
C LEU A 463 -19.91 -22.49 -1.57
N PHE A 464 -19.34 -22.67 -2.76
CA PHE A 464 -19.18 -21.61 -3.76
C PHE A 464 -20.53 -21.24 -4.41
N GLN A 465 -21.24 -22.22 -4.98
CA GLN A 465 -22.45 -21.96 -5.77
C GLN A 465 -23.56 -21.22 -5.00
N PRO A 466 -23.94 -21.61 -3.76
CA PRO A 466 -25.07 -20.98 -3.08
C PRO A 466 -24.84 -19.49 -2.80
N LYS A 467 -23.59 -19.11 -2.49
CA LYS A 467 -23.23 -17.72 -2.20
C LYS A 467 -23.26 -16.87 -3.46
N PHE A 468 -22.74 -17.39 -4.57
CA PHE A 468 -22.69 -16.68 -5.85
C PHE A 468 -24.01 -16.68 -6.63
N ARG A 469 -24.94 -17.59 -6.36
CA ARG A 469 -26.32 -17.53 -6.90
C ARG A 469 -27.02 -16.22 -6.57
N SER A 470 -26.64 -15.55 -5.48
CA SER A 470 -27.15 -14.23 -5.12
C SER A 470 -26.75 -13.13 -6.12
N LEU A 471 -25.72 -13.36 -6.95
CA LEU A 471 -25.23 -12.42 -7.97
C LEU A 471 -25.89 -12.59 -9.33
N ILE A 472 -26.60 -13.69 -9.60
CA ILE A 472 -27.31 -13.93 -10.88
C ILE A 472 -28.19 -12.73 -11.28
N PRO A 473 -29.00 -12.14 -10.36
CA PRO A 473 -29.75 -10.92 -10.68
C PRO A 473 -28.89 -9.73 -11.10
N SER A 474 -27.72 -9.53 -10.49
CA SER A 474 -26.79 -8.46 -10.85
C SER A 474 -26.16 -8.71 -12.22
N ALA A 475 -25.68 -9.92 -12.48
CA ALA A 475 -25.16 -10.33 -13.79
C ALA A 475 -26.20 -10.10 -14.90
N ARG A 476 -27.44 -10.55 -14.69
CA ARG A 476 -28.58 -10.31 -15.60
C ARG A 476 -28.78 -8.82 -15.91
N ARG A 477 -28.76 -7.97 -14.88
CA ARG A 477 -28.91 -6.51 -15.05
C ARG A 477 -27.78 -5.91 -15.90
N TYR A 478 -26.53 -6.31 -15.65
CA TYR A 478 -25.41 -5.80 -16.42
C TYR A 478 -25.43 -6.24 -17.86
N LEU A 479 -25.78 -7.50 -18.15
CA LEU A 479 -25.95 -7.99 -19.52
C LEU A 479 -27.01 -7.21 -20.28
N CYS A 480 -28.16 -6.97 -19.65
CA CYS A 480 -29.22 -6.15 -20.24
C CYS A 480 -28.74 -4.73 -20.52
N HIS A 481 -28.02 -4.12 -19.57
CA HIS A 481 -27.50 -2.76 -19.73
C HIS A 481 -26.42 -2.67 -20.82
N ALA A 482 -25.53 -3.66 -20.91
CA ALA A 482 -24.48 -3.72 -21.93
C ALA A 482 -25.08 -3.73 -23.34
N PHE A 483 -26.13 -4.52 -23.55
CA PHE A 483 -26.83 -4.60 -24.84
C PHE A 483 -27.66 -3.37 -25.18
N GLN A 484 -28.35 -2.77 -24.20
CA GLN A 484 -29.03 -1.50 -24.44
C GLN A 484 -28.06 -0.44 -24.95
N ARG A 485 -26.83 -0.44 -24.40
CA ARG A 485 -25.77 0.46 -24.84
C ARG A 485 -25.35 0.19 -26.28
N THR A 486 -25.28 -1.08 -26.72
CA THR A 486 -24.93 -1.40 -28.11
C THR A 486 -25.98 -0.95 -29.12
N GLU A 487 -27.27 -0.96 -28.76
CA GLU A 487 -28.34 -0.46 -29.63
C GLU A 487 -28.37 1.08 -29.71
N MET A 488 -27.83 1.77 -28.70
CA MET A 488 -27.86 3.23 -28.61
C MET A 488 -26.64 3.92 -29.23
N ASP A 489 -25.50 3.24 -29.32
CA ASP A 489 -24.26 3.82 -29.80
C ASP A 489 -24.24 3.93 -31.34
N ASN A 490 -23.73 5.05 -31.87
CA ASN A 490 -23.69 5.32 -33.31
C ASN A 490 -22.68 4.42 -34.06
N ASP A 491 -21.69 3.86 -33.35
CA ASP A 491 -20.71 2.92 -33.89
C ASP A 491 -21.03 1.50 -33.41
N CYS A 492 -21.82 0.79 -34.22
CA CYS A 492 -22.29 -0.57 -33.91
C CYS A 492 -21.13 -1.56 -33.75
N ALA A 493 -20.02 -1.40 -34.48
CA ALA A 493 -18.90 -2.34 -34.43
C ALA A 493 -18.15 -2.26 -33.09
N ILE A 494 -17.77 -1.05 -32.68
CA ILE A 494 -17.06 -0.82 -31.40
C ILE A 494 -17.95 -1.25 -30.22
N SER A 495 -19.24 -0.97 -30.32
CA SER A 495 -20.18 -1.30 -29.25
C SER A 495 -20.39 -2.81 -29.13
N GLN A 496 -20.44 -3.53 -30.26
CA GLN A 496 -20.50 -4.98 -30.28
C GLN A 496 -19.24 -5.61 -29.70
N GLU A 497 -18.04 -5.14 -30.06
CA GLU A 497 -16.77 -5.61 -29.49
C GLU A 497 -16.75 -5.47 -27.96
N ARG A 498 -17.21 -4.31 -27.45
CA ARG A 498 -17.34 -4.08 -26.00
C ARG A 498 -18.32 -5.05 -25.35
N PHE A 499 -19.47 -5.26 -25.97
CA PHE A 499 -20.46 -6.20 -25.47
C PHE A 499 -19.91 -7.62 -25.42
N ASP A 500 -19.20 -8.05 -26.47
CA ASP A 500 -18.57 -9.37 -26.52
C ASP A 500 -17.52 -9.53 -25.42
N LEU A 501 -16.71 -8.50 -25.17
CA LEU A 501 -15.73 -8.49 -24.08
C LEU A 501 -16.40 -8.58 -22.70
N MET A 502 -17.48 -7.84 -22.49
CA MET A 502 -18.27 -7.89 -21.25
C MET A 502 -18.95 -9.23 -21.04
N MET A 503 -19.55 -9.77 -22.10
CA MET A 503 -20.14 -11.11 -22.10
C MET A 503 -19.08 -12.14 -21.72
N HIS A 504 -17.92 -12.10 -22.37
CA HIS A 504 -16.82 -13.02 -22.10
C HIS A 504 -16.37 -12.97 -20.64
N CYS A 505 -16.24 -11.78 -20.07
CA CYS A 505 -15.90 -11.62 -18.65
C CYS A 505 -16.99 -12.22 -17.74
N ILE A 506 -18.25 -11.85 -17.96
CA ILE A 506 -19.36 -12.30 -17.11
C ILE A 506 -19.55 -13.81 -17.18
N THR A 507 -19.53 -14.39 -18.38
CA THR A 507 -19.69 -15.84 -18.57
C THR A 507 -18.47 -16.61 -18.09
N GLY A 508 -17.26 -16.09 -18.29
CA GLY A 508 -16.03 -16.68 -17.77
C GLY A 508 -16.02 -16.74 -16.24
N ILE A 509 -16.37 -15.63 -15.58
CA ILE A 509 -16.51 -15.58 -14.13
C ILE A 509 -17.62 -16.56 -13.66
N ALA A 510 -18.76 -16.57 -14.33
CA ALA A 510 -19.89 -17.43 -13.97
C ALA A 510 -19.62 -18.93 -14.09
N CYS A 511 -18.82 -19.33 -15.09
CA CYS A 511 -18.35 -20.71 -15.25
C CYS A 511 -17.56 -21.16 -14.02
N HIS A 512 -16.61 -20.35 -13.55
CA HIS A 512 -15.87 -20.66 -12.32
C HIS A 512 -16.73 -20.61 -11.05
N MET A 513 -17.83 -19.86 -11.08
CA MET A 513 -18.83 -19.81 -10.01
C MET A 513 -19.82 -20.99 -10.01
N GLY A 514 -19.83 -21.84 -11.05
CA GLY A 514 -20.82 -22.91 -11.21
C GLY A 514 -22.25 -22.36 -11.35
N ILE A 515 -22.41 -21.21 -12.01
CA ILE A 515 -23.71 -20.58 -12.30
C ILE A 515 -23.89 -20.26 -13.80
N ASP A 516 -23.08 -20.90 -14.64
CA ASP A 516 -23.09 -20.70 -16.09
C ASP A 516 -24.37 -21.23 -16.72
N ASP A 517 -24.90 -22.37 -16.28
CA ASP A 517 -26.21 -22.89 -16.72
C ASP A 517 -27.32 -21.84 -16.48
N GLU A 518 -27.37 -21.25 -15.28
CA GLU A 518 -28.38 -20.23 -14.94
C GLU A 518 -28.20 -18.91 -15.70
N LEU A 519 -26.99 -18.61 -16.19
CA LEU A 519 -26.72 -17.48 -17.09
C LEU A 519 -26.91 -17.82 -18.56
N GLN A 520 -26.71 -19.06 -18.97
CA GLN A 520 -26.99 -19.50 -20.33
C GLN A 520 -28.49 -19.48 -20.59
N ASP A 521 -29.31 -19.91 -19.62
CA ASP A 521 -30.77 -19.72 -19.65
C ASP A 521 -31.13 -18.24 -19.82
N VAL A 522 -30.37 -17.32 -19.24
CA VAL A 522 -30.58 -15.88 -19.44
C VAL A 522 -30.31 -15.49 -20.87
N ASN A 523 -29.20 -15.95 -21.45
CA ASN A 523 -28.81 -15.66 -22.83
C ASN A 523 -29.84 -16.22 -23.84
N GLU A 524 -30.38 -17.41 -23.56
CA GLU A 524 -31.41 -18.06 -24.38
C GLU A 524 -32.79 -17.41 -24.23
N THR A 525 -33.15 -16.99 -23.02
CA THR A 525 -34.40 -16.25 -22.71
C THR A 525 -34.24 -14.74 -22.88
N TRP A 526 -33.11 -14.30 -23.44
CA TRP A 526 -32.80 -12.90 -23.57
C TRP A 526 -33.60 -12.22 -24.68
N GLY A 527 -33.98 -10.96 -24.43
CA GLY A 527 -34.84 -10.20 -25.34
C GLY A 527 -36.31 -10.62 -25.29
N PHE A 528 -36.67 -11.61 -24.47
CA PHE A 528 -38.06 -11.97 -24.24
C PHE A 528 -38.65 -11.19 -23.05
N CYS A 529 -39.88 -10.69 -23.22
CA CYS A 529 -40.67 -10.16 -22.12
C CYS A 529 -41.27 -11.32 -21.33
N VAL A 530 -40.91 -11.43 -20.05
CA VAL A 530 -41.38 -12.53 -19.20
C VAL A 530 -42.86 -12.43 -18.83
N SER A 531 -43.47 -11.25 -19.03
CA SER A 531 -44.91 -11.09 -18.82
C SER A 531 -45.67 -12.01 -19.78
N ALA A 532 -46.36 -13.02 -19.24
CA ALA A 532 -47.20 -13.95 -20.02
C ALA A 532 -48.38 -13.26 -20.73
N GLN A 533 -48.63 -11.99 -20.40
CA GLN A 533 -49.64 -11.13 -21.02
C GLN A 533 -49.02 -10.11 -21.99
N CYS A 534 -47.73 -10.21 -22.27
CA CYS A 534 -47.09 -9.40 -23.29
C CYS A 534 -47.68 -9.80 -24.65
N PRO A 535 -48.23 -8.84 -25.42
CA PRO A 535 -48.76 -9.14 -26.76
C PRO A 535 -47.66 -9.46 -27.76
N ASP A 536 -46.41 -9.11 -27.44
CA ASP A 536 -45.25 -9.32 -28.28
C ASP A 536 -44.03 -9.64 -27.43
N PRO A 537 -43.98 -10.84 -26.83
CA PRO A 537 -42.93 -11.20 -25.90
C PRO A 537 -41.57 -11.35 -26.58
N GLN A 538 -41.51 -11.50 -27.91
CA GLN A 538 -40.25 -11.69 -28.65
C GLN A 538 -39.67 -10.38 -29.19
N ARG A 539 -40.42 -9.27 -29.10
CA ARG A 539 -39.95 -7.99 -29.61
C ARG A 539 -38.88 -7.42 -28.70
N ARG A 540 -37.66 -7.42 -29.23
CA ARG A 540 -36.53 -6.63 -28.72
C ARG A 540 -36.92 -5.15 -28.77
N THR A 541 -37.36 -4.63 -27.64
CA THR A 541 -37.52 -3.19 -27.44
C THR A 541 -36.21 -2.64 -26.93
N PRO A 542 -35.76 -1.47 -27.42
CA PRO A 542 -34.51 -0.85 -26.96
C PRO A 542 -34.51 -0.50 -25.46
N GLU A 543 -35.70 -0.40 -24.85
CA GLU A 543 -35.87 -0.20 -23.41
C GLU A 543 -36.37 -1.49 -22.74
N LEU A 544 -35.44 -2.37 -22.35
CA LEU A 544 -35.76 -3.51 -21.48
C LEU A 544 -35.73 -3.08 -20.01
N PHE A 545 -36.83 -3.27 -19.30
CA PHE A 545 -36.92 -3.04 -17.87
C PHE A 545 -36.57 -4.33 -17.13
N ALA A 546 -35.55 -4.29 -16.28
CA ALA A 546 -35.22 -5.41 -15.39
C ALA A 546 -35.86 -5.21 -14.01
N CYS A 547 -36.34 -6.29 -13.40
CA CYS A 547 -36.71 -6.26 -11.99
C CYS A 547 -35.46 -6.02 -11.12
N GLY A 548 -35.49 -4.98 -10.28
CA GLY A 548 -34.37 -4.64 -9.40
C GLY A 548 -34.00 -5.71 -8.38
N ARG A 549 -34.83 -6.76 -8.20
CA ARG A 549 -34.57 -7.87 -7.27
C ARG A 549 -34.04 -9.14 -7.93
N CYS A 550 -34.63 -9.59 -9.03
CA CYS A 550 -34.29 -10.87 -9.67
C CYS A 550 -33.76 -10.74 -11.11
N GLY A 551 -33.62 -9.51 -11.62
CA GLY A 551 -33.08 -9.23 -12.96
C GLY A 551 -33.99 -9.60 -14.13
N THR A 552 -35.19 -10.16 -13.89
CA THR A 552 -36.12 -10.56 -14.96
C THR A 552 -36.50 -9.38 -15.86
N THR A 553 -36.48 -9.62 -17.17
CA THR A 553 -36.70 -8.62 -18.22
C THR A 553 -38.16 -8.44 -18.62
N PHE A 554 -38.52 -7.20 -18.89
CA PHE A 554 -39.84 -6.79 -19.37
C PHE A 554 -39.66 -5.76 -20.49
N CYS A 555 -40.47 -5.86 -21.55
CA CYS A 555 -40.45 -4.86 -22.64
C CYS A 555 -41.06 -3.50 -22.27
N SER A 556 -41.66 -3.36 -21.08
CA SER A 556 -42.22 -2.08 -20.59
C SER A 556 -42.48 -2.09 -19.08
N ARG A 557 -42.48 -0.91 -18.45
CA ARG A 557 -42.96 -0.73 -17.06
C ARG A 557 -44.37 -1.27 -16.85
N ARG A 558 -45.21 -1.23 -17.89
CA ARG A 558 -46.58 -1.78 -17.85
C ARG A 558 -46.57 -3.30 -17.73
N CYS A 559 -45.71 -3.99 -18.49
CA CYS A 559 -45.55 -5.44 -18.39
C CYS A 559 -45.01 -5.83 -17.01
N GLN A 560 -43.99 -5.10 -16.51
CA GLN A 560 -43.46 -5.30 -15.16
C GLN A 560 -44.52 -5.10 -14.07
N ALA A 561 -45.28 -3.99 -14.12
CA ALA A 561 -46.32 -3.69 -13.15
C ALA A 561 -47.47 -4.72 -13.18
N ARG A 562 -47.90 -5.13 -14.38
CA ARG A 562 -48.98 -6.13 -14.54
C ARG A 562 -48.61 -7.49 -13.99
N ASP A 563 -47.35 -7.89 -14.11
CA ASP A 563 -46.85 -9.14 -13.56
C ASP A 563 -46.72 -9.10 -12.01
N TRP A 564 -46.79 -7.89 -11.42
CA TRP A 564 -46.79 -7.65 -9.98
C TRP A 564 -48.19 -7.61 -9.35
N VAL A 565 -49.26 -7.34 -10.13
CA VAL A 565 -50.62 -7.18 -9.59
C VAL A 565 -51.26 -8.55 -9.28
N PRO A 566 -51.78 -8.78 -8.06
CA PRO A 566 -52.26 -10.09 -7.58
C PRO A 566 -53.56 -10.60 -8.22
N SER A 567 -54.19 -9.86 -9.14
CA SER A 567 -55.55 -10.13 -9.59
C SER A 567 -55.70 -11.30 -10.56
N ASN A 568 -54.63 -12.03 -10.89
CA ASN A 568 -54.70 -13.22 -11.73
C ASN A 568 -53.78 -14.32 -11.18
N SER A 569 -54.26 -15.57 -11.22
CA SER A 569 -53.59 -16.82 -10.83
C SER A 569 -52.30 -17.16 -11.61
N ARG A 570 -51.80 -16.21 -12.42
CA ARG A 570 -50.58 -16.30 -13.23
C ARG A 570 -49.58 -15.17 -12.93
N GLY A 571 -49.65 -14.51 -11.78
CA GLY A 571 -48.60 -13.59 -11.32
C GLY A 571 -47.34 -14.35 -10.87
N TRP A 572 -46.70 -15.07 -11.80
CA TRP A 572 -45.57 -15.96 -11.52
C TRP A 572 -44.37 -15.20 -10.97
N HIS A 573 -44.08 -14.02 -11.53
CA HIS A 573 -42.92 -13.22 -11.10
C HIS A 573 -43.00 -12.86 -9.61
N ARG A 574 -44.12 -12.35 -9.10
CA ARG A 574 -44.24 -11.98 -7.67
C ARG A 574 -44.04 -13.20 -6.76
N MET A 575 -44.54 -14.37 -7.15
CA MET A 575 -44.38 -15.60 -6.37
C MET A 575 -42.94 -16.11 -6.37
N ILE A 576 -42.22 -15.97 -7.49
CA ILE A 576 -40.82 -16.38 -7.63
C ILE A 576 -39.91 -15.37 -6.94
N CYS A 577 -40.03 -14.08 -7.29
CA CYS A 577 -39.22 -12.98 -6.75
C CYS A 577 -39.48 -12.73 -5.25
N GLY A 578 -40.69 -12.98 -4.75
CA GLY A 578 -41.04 -12.85 -3.33
C GLY A 578 -40.44 -13.96 -2.44
N LYS A 579 -40.00 -15.08 -3.02
CA LYS A 579 -39.40 -16.22 -2.30
C LYS A 579 -37.86 -16.20 -2.27
N VAL A 580 -37.20 -15.31 -3.01
CA VAL A 580 -35.73 -15.20 -3.06
C VAL A 580 -35.14 -14.66 -1.73
N VAL A 581 -35.95 -14.41 -0.69
CA VAL A 581 -35.52 -13.88 0.61
C VAL A 581 -36.10 -14.72 1.77
N GLN A 582 -36.09 -16.04 1.66
CA GLN A 582 -36.23 -16.91 2.85
C GLN A 582 -35.05 -17.86 2.97
#